data_AF-A0A2G1X604-F1
#
_entry.id   AF-A0A2G1X604-F1
#
_cell.length_a   1.000
_cell.length_b   1.000
_cell.length_c   1.000
_cell.angle_alpha   90.00
_cell.angle_beta   90.00
_cell.angle_gamma   90.00
#
_symmetry.space_group_name_H-M   'P 1'
#
loop_
_entity.id
_entity.type
_entity.pdbx_description
1 polymer ?
#
loop_
_entity_poly.entity_id
_entity_poly.type
_entity_poly.pdbx_seq_one_letter_code
_entity_poly.pdbx_strand_id
1 'polypeptide(L)' 'MDKACQHLSYREAGDGKSFETARAFCTVTGSFVQPMRADICNARYGLDPETDCEFYEEPESAPTDDADPDG' A
#
# COMPACT_ATOMS: atom_id res chain seq x y z
N MET A 1 10.73 -17.62 4.11
CA MET A 1 11.11 -16.42 3.33
C MET A 1 10.29 -15.28 3.87
N ASP A 2 10.93 -14.32 4.53
CA ASP A 2 10.35 -13.03 4.90
C ASP A 2 9.93 -12.31 3.62
N LYS A 3 8.72 -12.57 3.15
CA LYS A 3 8.16 -11.87 1.99
C LYS A 3 7.42 -10.65 2.50
N ALA A 4 8.18 -9.66 2.97
CA ALA A 4 7.59 -8.34 3.18
C ALA A 4 6.85 -7.91 1.91
N CYS A 5 5.69 -7.31 2.07
CA CYS A 5 4.82 -6.89 0.98
C CYS A 5 5.57 -5.92 0.06
N GLN A 6 5.68 -6.27 -1.22
CA GLN A 6 6.35 -5.45 -2.25
C GLN A 6 5.69 -4.08 -2.46
N HIS A 7 4.45 -3.92 -2.02
CA HIS A 7 3.66 -2.70 -2.15
C HIS A 7 3.80 -1.76 -0.95
N LEU A 8 4.56 -2.14 0.09
CA LEU A 8 4.82 -1.30 1.23
C LEU A 8 6.05 -0.43 0.98
N SER A 9 5.86 0.89 1.03
CA SER A 9 6.93 1.88 0.98
C SER A 9 6.91 2.76 2.22
N TYR A 10 8.04 3.36 2.57
CA TYR A 10 8.12 4.36 3.64
C TYR A 10 8.43 5.71 3.02
N ARG A 11 7.56 6.71 3.26
CA ARG A 11 7.69 8.06 2.69
C ARG A 11 7.68 9.11 3.78
N GLU A 12 8.57 10.08 3.65
CA GLU A 12 8.66 11.24 4.55
C GLU A 12 7.78 12.41 4.08
N ALA A 13 7.08 12.28 2.96
CA ALA A 13 6.14 13.27 2.48
C ALA A 13 5.01 12.64 1.65
N GLY A 14 3.84 13.28 1.66
CA GLY A 14 2.66 12.94 0.86
C GLY A 14 1.50 13.90 1.14
N ASP A 15 0.57 14.02 0.20
CA ASP A 15 -0.62 14.89 0.32
C ASP A 15 -0.28 16.35 0.66
N GLY A 16 0.83 16.87 0.12
CA GLY A 16 1.32 18.23 0.38
C GLY A 16 1.90 18.44 1.79
N LYS A 17 2.12 17.38 2.55
CA LYS A 17 2.67 17.42 3.92
C LYS A 17 3.99 16.67 3.98
N SER A 18 4.91 17.16 4.80
CA SER A 18 6.11 16.43 5.21
C SER A 18 5.91 15.86 6.62
N PHE A 19 6.60 14.76 6.89
CA PHE A 19 6.61 14.05 8.16
C PHE A 19 8.04 14.01 8.68
N GLU A 20 8.21 14.17 9.99
CA GLU A 20 9.53 14.04 10.64
C GLU A 20 10.07 12.61 10.59
N THR A 21 9.16 11.63 10.52
CA THR A 21 9.48 10.20 10.43
C THR A 21 8.77 9.60 9.23
N ALA A 22 9.47 8.79 8.44
CA ALA A 22 8.91 8.10 7.30
C ALA A 22 7.69 7.25 7.71
N ARG A 23 6.57 7.45 7.02
CA ARG A 23 5.30 6.75 7.27
C ARG A 23 5.09 5.65 6.24
N ALA A 24 4.48 4.57 6.69
CA ALA A 24 4.09 3.44 5.86
C ALA A 24 3.03 3.87 4.84
N PHE A 25 3.31 3.64 3.56
CA PHE A 25 2.48 3.99 2.42
C PHE A 25 2.28 2.74 1.57
N CYS A 26 1.01 2.41 1.30
CA CYS A 26 0.66 1.30 0.42
C CYS A 26 0.48 1.84 -1.01
N THR A 27 1.25 1.30 -1.95
CA THR A 27 1.19 1.72 -3.34
C THR A 27 -0.06 1.20 -4.07
N VAL A 28 -0.69 0.13 -3.57
CA VAL A 28 -1.95 -0.41 -4.12
C VAL A 28 -3.10 0.55 -3.85
N THR A 29 -3.27 0.98 -2.60
CA THR A 29 -4.33 1.93 -2.23
C THR A 29 -3.95 3.39 -2.47
N GLY A 30 -2.70 3.67 -2.82
CA GLY A 30 -2.18 5.02 -3.01
C GLY A 30 -2.25 5.89 -1.74
N SER A 31 -2.18 5.28 -0.55
CA SER A 31 -2.43 5.99 0.72
C SER A 31 -1.54 5.52 1.86
N PHE A 32 -1.39 6.39 2.87
CA PHE A 32 -0.71 6.03 4.12
C PHE A 32 -1.55 5.03 4.91
N VAL A 33 -0.92 3.93 5.33
CA VAL A 33 -1.58 2.86 6.08
C VAL A 33 -1.40 3.03 7.58
N GLN A 34 -2.32 2.41 8.34
CA GLN A 34 -2.22 2.36 9.78
C GLN A 34 -1.07 1.46 10.25
N PRO A 35 -0.52 1.66 11.47
CA PRO A 35 0.57 0.84 12.02
C PRO A 35 0.28 -0.66 12.00
N MET A 36 -0.93 -1.08 12.38
CA MET A 36 -1.33 -2.49 12.40
C MET A 36 -1.19 -3.15 11.01
N ARG A 37 -1.54 -2.40 9.96
CA ARG A 37 -1.42 -2.89 8.59
C ARG A 37 0.02 -2.86 8.09
N ALA A 38 0.80 -1.88 8.52
CA ALA A 38 2.23 -1.91 8.28
C ALA A 38 2.88 -3.14 8.94
N ASP A 39 2.43 -3.56 10.13
CA ASP A 39 2.94 -4.76 10.78
C ASP A 39 2.59 -6.04 9.99
N ILE A 40 1.37 -6.15 9.47
CA ILE A 40 0.97 -7.23 8.53
C ILE A 40 1.90 -7.23 7.32
N CYS A 41 1.99 -6.11 6.60
CA CYS A 41 2.79 -6.01 5.39
C CYS A 41 4.29 -6.25 5.60
N ASN A 42 4.82 -5.97 6.79
CA ASN A 42 6.22 -6.26 7.13
C ASN A 42 6.43 -7.71 7.62
N ALA A 43 5.40 -8.56 7.59
CA ALA A 43 5.41 -9.92 8.13
C ALA A 43 5.87 -9.96 9.61
N ARG A 44 5.51 -8.95 10.40
CA ARG A 44 5.90 -8.88 11.82
C ARG A 44 4.99 -9.74 12.66
N TYR A 45 5.51 -10.23 13.79
CA TYR A 45 4.74 -11.00 14.78
C TYR A 45 4.13 -12.30 14.25
N GLY A 46 4.65 -12.84 13.14
CA GLY A 46 4.10 -14.04 12.51
C GLY A 46 2.87 -13.79 11.64
N LEU A 47 2.58 -12.53 11.31
CA LEU A 47 1.60 -12.16 10.31
C LEU A 47 2.14 -12.46 8.91
N ASP A 48 1.26 -12.86 8.00
CA ASP A 48 1.61 -13.20 6.62
C ASP A 48 0.91 -12.22 5.66
N PRO A 49 1.66 -11.37 4.93
CA PRO A 49 1.11 -10.50 3.91
C PRO A 49 0.25 -11.24 2.87
N GLU A 50 0.58 -12.48 2.49
CA GLU A 50 -0.15 -13.25 1.47
C GLU A 50 -1.56 -13.62 1.93
N THR A 51 -1.77 -13.84 3.23
CA THR A 51 -3.07 -14.31 3.76
C THR A 51 -3.81 -13.27 4.59
N ASP A 52 -3.09 -12.35 5.22
CA ASP A 52 -3.66 -11.40 6.20
C ASP A 52 -3.83 -9.99 5.62
N CYS A 53 -3.23 -9.67 4.48
CA CYS A 53 -3.40 -8.38 3.81
C CYS A 53 -4.40 -8.50 2.65
N GLU A 54 -5.53 -7.81 2.78
CA GLU A 54 -6.61 -7.80 1.79
C GLU A 54 -6.21 -7.21 0.42
N PHE A 55 -5.02 -6.62 0.28
CA PHE A 55 -4.54 -5.97 -0.96
C PHE A 55 -3.22 -6.56 -1.49
N TYR A 56 -2.72 -7.66 -0.94
CA TYR A 56 -1.40 -8.19 -1.31
C TYR A 56 -1.33 -8.67 -2.76
N GLU A 57 -2.40 -9.32 -3.25
CA GLU A 57 -2.49 -9.88 -4.61
C GLU A 57 -3.26 -9.00 -5.60
N GLU A 58 -3.58 -7.74 -5.27
CA GLU A 58 -4.11 -6.78 -6.26
C GLU A 58 -3.00 -5.87 -6.82
N PRO A 59 -2.19 -6.32 -7.80
CA PRO A 59 -1.41 -5.44 -8.65
C PRO A 59 -2.07 -5.17 -10.03
N GLU A 60 -3.26 -5.70 -10.32
CA GLU A 60 -3.88 -5.56 -11.65
C GLU A 60 -5.40 -5.38 -11.59
N SER A 61 -5.84 -4.17 -11.27
CA SER A 61 -7.11 -3.59 -11.75
C SER A 61 -7.11 -2.09 -11.46
N ALA A 62 -6.23 -1.36 -12.12
CA ALA A 62 -6.59 0.01 -12.47
C ALA A 62 -7.55 -0.09 -13.67
N PRO A 63 -8.84 0.26 -13.55
CA PRO A 63 -9.58 0.65 -14.74
C PRO A 63 -8.96 1.96 -15.23
N THR A 64 -7.98 1.86 -16.12
CA THR A 64 -7.59 2.96 -16.99
C THR A 64 -8.51 2.93 -18.21
N ASP A 65 -9.51 3.79 -18.20
CA ASP A 65 -10.02 4.59 -19.33
C ASP A 65 -11.10 5.50 -18.70
N ASP A 66 -10.77 6.74 -18.31
CA ASP A 66 -10.68 7.92 -19.18
C ASP A 66 -11.87 8.06 -20.15
N ALA A 67 -12.36 9.29 -20.25
CA ALA A 67 -13.61 9.65 -20.89
C ALA A 67 -13.55 9.56 -22.42
N ASP A 68 -14.70 9.32 -23.06
CA ASP A 68 -15.05 10.08 -24.27
C ASP A 68 -16.54 10.47 -24.28
N PRO A 69 -16.85 11.78 -24.42
CA PRO A 69 -18.19 12.32 -24.65
C PRO A 69 -18.59 12.27 -26.14
N ASP A 70 -19.91 12.28 -26.40
CA ASP A 70 -20.62 12.46 -27.69
C ASP A 70 -21.03 11.22 -28.50
N GLY A 71 -22.36 11.11 -28.67
CA GLY A 71 -23.10 10.24 -29.58
C GLY A 71 -24.56 10.64 -29.60
#